data_AF-A0A9D2BW88-F1
#
_entry.id   AF-A0A9D2BW88-F1
#
_cell.length_a   1.000
_cell.length_b   1.000
_cell.length_c   1.000
_cell.angle_alpha   90.00
_cell.angle_beta   90.00
_cell.angle_gamma   90.00
#
_symmetry.space_group_name_H-M   'P 1'
#
loop_
_entity.id
_entity.type
_entity.pdbx_description
1 polymer ?
#
loop_
_entity_poly.entity_id
_entity_poly.type
_entity_poly.pdbx_seq_one_letter_code
_entity_poly.pdbx_strand_id
1 'polypeptide(L)'
;MEEKKTARAPHNIILQERRSMTVTGVTDVDSFDEQTVVLNTEIGELLVKGYDLRISKIDVESGELTLDGELYALSYSDQQPKGGLLSRLFR
;
A
#
# COMPACT_ATOMS: atom_id res chain seq x y z
N MET A 1 -14.07 2.11 26.71
CA MET A 1 -14.29 1.14 25.62
C MET A 1 -12.92 0.72 25.17
N GLU A 2 -12.48 -0.49 25.54
CA GLU A 2 -11.24 -1.05 25.00
C GLU A 2 -11.44 -1.24 23.51
N GLU A 3 -10.72 -0.48 22.70
CA GLU A 3 -10.53 -0.82 21.29
C GLU A 3 -9.88 -2.20 21.27
N LYS A 4 -10.65 -3.23 20.92
CA LYS A 4 -10.09 -4.50 20.47
C LYS A 4 -9.17 -4.15 19.31
N LYS A 5 -7.85 -4.10 19.56
CA LYS A 5 -6.85 -4.29 18.52
C LYS A 5 -7.14 -5.67 17.93
N THR A 6 -8.01 -5.71 16.92
CA THR A 6 -8.03 -6.82 15.97
C THR A 6 -6.59 -7.03 15.56
N ALA A 7 -6.08 -8.24 15.77
CA ALA A 7 -4.72 -8.57 15.36
C ALA A 7 -4.64 -8.26 13.86
N ARG A 8 -3.86 -7.23 13.52
CA ARG A 8 -3.65 -6.79 12.15
C ARG A 8 -3.14 -7.97 11.35
N ALA A 9 -3.68 -8.16 10.14
CA ALA A 9 -3.14 -9.18 9.26
C ALA A 9 -1.64 -8.87 9.03
N PRO A 10 -0.76 -9.88 9.00
CA PRO A 10 0.65 -9.63 8.76
C PRO A 10 0.83 -8.87 7.44
N HIS A 11 1.51 -7.72 7.50
CA HIS A 11 1.87 -6.94 6.33
C HIS A 11 3.24 -7.38 5.82
N ASN A 12 3.27 -8.02 4.66
CA ASN A 12 4.49 -8.52 4.04
C ASN A 12 4.58 -8.00 2.60
N ILE A 13 5.81 -7.66 2.19
CA ILE A 13 6.14 -7.43 0.79
C ILE A 13 7.21 -8.45 0.38
N ILE A 14 6.91 -9.22 -0.66
CA ILE A 14 7.85 -10.14 -1.30
C ILE A 14 8.13 -9.60 -2.69
N LEU A 15 9.37 -9.21 -2.97
CA LEU A 15 9.81 -8.75 -4.29
C LEU A 15 10.81 -9.75 -4.88
N GLN A 16 10.49 -10.30 -6.04
CA GLN A 16 11.32 -11.29 -6.73
C GLN A 16 11.81 -10.74 -8.06
N GLU A 17 13.12 -10.79 -8.26
CA GLU A 17 13.82 -10.39 -9.50
C GLU A 17 13.48 -8.98 -10.00
N ARG A 18 13.02 -8.10 -9.09
CA ARG A 18 12.44 -6.79 -9.44
C ARG A 18 11.33 -6.87 -10.51
N ARG A 19 10.68 -8.02 -10.64
CA ARG A 19 9.69 -8.34 -11.68
C ARG A 19 8.32 -8.75 -11.16
N SER A 20 8.27 -9.43 -10.02
CA SER A 20 7.02 -9.86 -9.41
C SER A 20 7.02 -9.48 -7.93
N MET A 21 5.95 -8.83 -7.50
CA MET A 21 5.77 -8.34 -6.14
C MET A 21 4.46 -8.84 -5.57
N THR A 22 4.50 -9.45 -4.38
CA THR A 22 3.30 -9.78 -3.61
C THR A 22 3.26 -8.92 -2.35
N VAL A 23 2.11 -8.29 -2.10
CA VAL A 23 1.82 -7.49 -0.90
C VAL A 23 0.64 -8.12 -0.17
N THR A 24 0.74 -8.29 1.14
CA THR A 24 -0.38 -8.68 2.01
C THR A 24 -0.85 -7.51 2.86
N GLY A 25 -2.07 -7.56 3.38
CA GLY A 25 -2.64 -6.46 4.18
C GLY A 25 -3.09 -5.27 3.34
N VAL A 26 -3.32 -5.47 2.03
CA VAL A 26 -3.95 -4.50 1.13
C VAL A 26 -5.43 -4.40 1.49
N THR A 27 -5.89 -3.19 1.75
CA THR A 27 -7.30 -2.89 2.05
C THR A 27 -8.03 -2.36 0.81
N ASP A 28 -7.34 -1.64 -0.06
CA ASP A 28 -7.91 -1.07 -1.29
C ASP A 28 -6.83 -0.74 -2.32
N VAL A 29 -7.21 -0.62 -3.59
CA VAL A 29 -6.36 -0.15 -4.69
C VAL A 29 -6.88 1.21 -5.13
N ASP A 30 -6.16 2.28 -4.80
CA ASP A 30 -6.59 3.66 -5.06
C ASP A 30 -6.42 4.04 -6.54
N SER A 31 -5.25 3.73 -7.12
CA SER A 31 -5.01 3.92 -8.55
C SER A 31 -3.99 2.92 -9.08
N PHE A 32 -4.13 2.57 -10.37
CA PHE A 32 -3.26 1.62 -11.05
C PHE A 32 -3.12 2.01 -12.53
N ASP A 33 -1.88 2.11 -12.99
CA ASP A 33 -1.50 2.20 -14.40
C ASP A 33 -0.19 1.44 -14.66
N GLU A 34 0.31 1.48 -15.90
CA GLU A 34 1.52 0.74 -16.32
C GLU A 34 2.83 1.26 -15.68
N GLN A 35 2.80 2.41 -14.99
CA GLN A 35 3.98 3.03 -14.37
C GLN A 35 3.87 3.16 -12.85
N THR A 36 2.65 3.29 -12.32
CA THR A 36 2.39 3.62 -10.92
C THR A 36 1.20 2.84 -10.38
N VAL A 37 1.33 2.37 -9.14
CA VAL A 37 0.25 1.74 -8.39
C VAL A 37 0.21 2.31 -6.98
N VAL A 38 -0.97 2.72 -6.55
CA VAL A 38 -1.23 3.24 -5.20
C VAL A 38 -2.13 2.26 -4.47
N LEU A 39 -1.60 1.66 -3.41
CA LEU A 39 -2.28 0.68 -2.58
C LEU A 39 -2.56 1.27 -1.21
N ASN A 40 -3.78 1.12 -0.72
CA ASN A 40 -4.08 1.34 0.69
C ASN A 40 -3.84 0.04 1.45
N THR A 41 -3.13 0.13 2.57
CA THR A 41 -2.81 -1.02 3.42
C THR A 41 -3.23 -0.72 4.86
N GLU A 42 -3.29 -1.74 5.72
CA GLU A 42 -3.59 -1.54 7.15
C GLU A 42 -2.56 -0.65 7.88
N ILE A 43 -1.40 -0.40 7.27
CA ILE A 43 -0.29 0.38 7.83
C ILE A 43 0.04 1.66 7.05
N GLY A 44 -0.83 2.10 6.13
CA GLY A 44 -0.65 3.33 5.36
C GLY A 44 -0.78 3.12 3.86
N GLU A 45 -0.50 4.18 3.10
CA GLU A 45 -0.50 4.12 1.64
C GLU A 45 0.86 3.62 1.15
N LEU A 46 0.84 2.70 0.18
CA LEU A 46 2.01 2.16 -0.49
C LEU A 46 1.97 2.56 -1.97
N LEU A 47 2.92 3.41 -2.35
CA LEU A 47 3.17 3.80 -3.73
C LEU A 47 4.23 2.88 -4.34
N VAL A 48 3.88 2.26 -5.45
CA VAL A 48 4.74 1.39 -6.26
C VAL A 48 5.00 2.07 -7.59
N LYS A 49 6.25 2.10 -8.04
CA LYS A 49 6.61 2.60 -9.38
C LYS A 49 7.46 1.61 -10.15
N GLY A 50 7.21 1.56 -11.45
CA GLY A 50 7.85 0.63 -12.36
C GLY A 50 7.54 0.89 -13.82
N TYR A 51 7.73 -0.14 -14.64
CA TYR A 51 7.37 -0.18 -16.06
C TYR A 51 6.56 -1.44 -16.34
N ASP A 52 5.60 -1.34 -17.27
CA ASP A 52 4.68 -2.42 -17.64
C ASP A 52 4.01 -3.09 -16.43
N LEU A 53 3.66 -2.27 -15.42
CA LEU A 53 3.03 -2.75 -14.20
C LEU A 53 1.65 -3.35 -14.52
N ARG A 54 1.37 -4.53 -13.96
CA ARG A 54 0.15 -5.31 -14.15
C ARG A 54 -0.25 -6.02 -12.86
N ILE A 55 -1.48 -5.82 -12.41
CA ILE A 55 -2.05 -6.63 -11.34
C ILE A 55 -2.33 -8.02 -11.90
N SER A 56 -1.63 -9.04 -11.40
CA SER A 56 -1.79 -10.43 -11.84
C SER A 56 -2.74 -11.23 -10.95
N LYS A 57 -2.87 -10.85 -9.67
CA LYS A 57 -3.81 -11.47 -8.74
C LYS A 57 -4.28 -10.45 -7.70
N ILE A 58 -5.58 -10.48 -7.40
CA ILE A 58 -6.16 -9.80 -6.24
C ILE A 58 -7.00 -10.79 -5.45
N ASP A 59 -6.72 -10.89 -4.15
CA ASP A 59 -7.51 -11.67 -3.21
C ASP A 59 -8.04 -10.74 -2.12
N VAL A 60 -9.33 -10.44 -2.22
CA VAL A 60 -10.03 -9.50 -1.34
C VAL A 60 -10.26 -10.10 0.05
N GLU A 61 -10.33 -11.43 0.17
CA GLU A 61 -10.55 -12.11 1.45
C GLU A 61 -9.27 -12.11 2.30
N SER A 62 -8.13 -12.36 1.68
CA SER A 62 -6.83 -12.37 2.36
C SER A 62 -6.12 -11.01 2.39
N GLY A 63 -6.58 -10.04 1.58
CA GLY A 63 -5.91 -8.75 1.41
C GLY A 63 -4.56 -8.90 0.70
N GLU A 64 -4.42 -9.90 -0.17
CA GLU A 64 -3.21 -10.18 -0.94
C GLU A 64 -3.33 -9.62 -2.36
N LEU A 65 -2.29 -8.92 -2.81
CA LEU A 65 -2.18 -8.42 -4.17
C LEU A 65 -0.83 -8.83 -4.77
N THR A 66 -0.86 -9.34 -6.00
CA THR A 66 0.33 -9.62 -6.79
C THR A 66 0.41 -8.70 -8.00
N LEU A 67 1.59 -8.14 -8.20
CA LEU A 67 1.93 -7.20 -9.25
C LEU A 67 3.12 -7.70 -10.05
N ASP A 68 3.03 -7.68 -11.37
CA ASP A 68 4.13 -7.98 -12.28
C ASP A 68 4.54 -6.73 -13.06
N GLY A 69 5.81 -6.63 -13.45
CA GLY A 69 6.39 -5.49 -14.16
C GLY A 69 7.77 -5.14 -13.64
N GLU A 70 8.51 -4.22 -14.26
CA GLU A 70 9.85 -3.86 -13.77
C GLU A 70 9.78 -2.81 -12.66
N LEU A 71 9.92 -3.24 -11.40
CA LEU A 71 9.81 -2.36 -10.23
C LEU A 71 11.13 -1.60 -9.97
N TYR A 72 11.01 -0.30 -9.72
CA TYR A 72 12.17 0.54 -9.35
C TYR A 72 11.97 1.37 -8.08
N ALA A 73 10.74 1.53 -7.58
CA ALA A 73 10.51 2.22 -6.31
C ALA A 73 9.30 1.66 -5.53
N LEU A 74 9.45 1.68 -4.20
CA LEU A 74 8.40 1.41 -3.22
C LEU A 74 8.50 2.53 -2.17
N SER A 75 7.39 3.19 -1.87
CA SER A 75 7.34 4.26 -0.87
C SER A 75 6.08 4.15 -0.04
N TYR A 76 6.24 4.14 1.29
CA TYR A 76 5.11 4.29 2.19
C TYR A 76 4.86 5.76 2.48
N SER A 77 3.59 6.11 2.67
CA SER A 77 3.19 7.34 3.34
C SER A 77 2.16 7.04 4.43
N ASP A 78 2.34 7.69 5.58
CA ASP A 78 1.29 7.69 6.59
C ASP A 78 0.11 8.50 6.05
N GLN A 79 -1.10 7.98 6.19
CA GLN A 79 -2.32 8.78 5.98
C GLN A 79 -2.26 9.95 6.96
N GLN A 80 -1.82 11.13 6.49
CA GLN A 80 -1.75 12.32 7.33
C GLN A 80 -3.15 12.58 7.90
N PRO A 81 -3.30 12.76 9.22
CA PRO A 81 -4.54 13.30 9.77
C PRO A 81 -4.79 14.62 9.04
N LYS A 82 -5.95 14.74 8.38
CA LYS A 82 -6.44 16.00 7.81
C LYS A 82 -6.64 16.98 8.97
N GLY A 83 -5.56 17.63 9.42
CA GLY A 83 -5.46 18.17 10.77
C GLY A 83 -4.27 19.11 10.98
N GLY A 84 -4.09 20.06 10.08
CA GLY A 84 -3.70 21.44 10.39
C GLY A 84 -2.31 21.71 10.97
N LEU A 85 -1.37 22.02 10.08
CA LEU A 85 -0.19 22.86 10.37
C LEU A 85 -0.56 24.24 10.96
N LEU A 86 -1.83 24.65 10.86
CA LEU A 86 -2.35 25.89 11.45
C LEU A 86 -2.59 25.81 12.97
N SER A 87 -2.64 24.61 13.56
CA SER A 87 -2.83 24.44 15.02
C SER A 87 -1.62 24.90 15.86
N ARG A 88 -0.44 25.04 15.23
CA ARG A 88 0.81 25.49 15.87
C ARG A 88 1.01 27.01 15.82
N LEU A 89 0.17 27.73 15.08
CA LEU A 89 0.28 29.19 14.90
C LEU A 89 -0.66 29.98 15.84
N PHE A 90 -1.58 29.30 16.54
CA PHE A 90 -2.49 29.93 17.50
C PHE A 90 -2.11 29.66 18.96
N ARG A 91 -0.80 29.56 19.26
CA ARG A 91 -0.29 29.64 20.64
C ARG A 91 0.63 30.84 20.81
#